data_AF-A0A7V9MG09-F1
#
_entry.id   AF-A0A7V9MG09-F1
#
_cell.length_a   1.000
_cell.length_b   1.000
_cell.length_c   1.000
_cell.angle_alpha   90.00
_cell.angle_beta   90.00
_cell.angle_gamma   90.00
#
_symmetry.space_group_name_H-M   'P 1'
#
loop_
_entity.id
_entity.type
_entity.pdbx_description
1 polymer ?
#
loop_
_entity_poly.entity_id
_entity_poly.type
_entity_poly.pdbx_seq_one_letter_code
_entity_poly.pdbx_strand_id
1 'polypeptide(L)'
;MSQQEPSEAEVRAALEEQMRHITAEDVLLQSIVTFVNLAGRRLGLSGSRDDLDLAQAALAIESTRALLPLVPDEQAPSIRDALSQLQVAYAREARAGQPAPAPGAPPTP
;
A
#
# COMPACT_ATOMS: atom_id res chain seq x y z
N MET A 1 2.66 -27.28 34.68
CA MET A 1 3.75 -26.29 34.61
C MET A 1 3.10 -24.93 34.48
N SER A 2 3.12 -24.12 35.54
CA SER A 2 2.57 -22.76 35.49
C SER A 2 3.58 -21.87 34.76
N GLN A 3 3.22 -21.35 33.60
CA GLN A 3 4.05 -20.33 32.93
C GLN A 3 3.98 -19.06 33.77
N GLN A 4 5.10 -18.66 34.33
CA GLN A 4 5.22 -17.39 35.05
C GLN A 4 5.19 -16.28 33.99
N GLU A 5 4.23 -15.36 34.08
CA GLU A 5 4.19 -14.20 33.19
C GLU A 5 5.49 -13.39 33.33
N PRO A 6 6.10 -12.96 32.21
CA PRO A 6 7.34 -12.20 32.25
C PRO A 6 7.11 -10.86 32.98
N SER A 7 8.09 -10.45 33.77
CA SER A 7 8.05 -9.15 34.44
C SER A 7 8.15 -8.00 33.44
N GLU A 8 7.67 -6.81 33.83
CA GLU A 8 7.73 -5.60 32.98
C GLU A 8 9.16 -5.28 32.50
N ALA A 9 10.16 -5.49 33.36
CA ALA A 9 11.56 -5.28 33.03
C ALA A 9 12.07 -6.26 31.97
N GLU A 10 11.66 -7.54 32.06
CA GLU A 10 11.99 -8.57 31.07
C GLU A 10 11.31 -8.28 29.73
N VAL A 11 10.04 -7.85 29.75
CA VAL A 11 9.31 -7.43 28.54
C VAL A 11 10.01 -6.24 27.86
N ARG A 12 10.42 -5.22 28.64
CA ARG A 12 11.15 -4.06 28.09
C ARG A 12 12.50 -4.46 27.49
N ALA A 13 13.28 -5.27 28.19
CA ALA A 13 14.57 -5.75 27.68
C ALA A 13 14.41 -6.56 26.38
N ALA A 14 13.36 -7.37 26.27
CA ALA A 14 13.06 -8.13 25.06
C ALA A 14 12.65 -7.22 23.89
N LEU A 15 11.84 -6.19 24.12
CA LEU A 15 11.48 -5.18 23.13
C LEU A 15 12.72 -4.41 22.64
N GLU A 16 13.59 -3.97 23.55
CA GLU A 16 14.83 -3.28 23.19
C GLU A 16 15.76 -4.17 22.35
N GLU A 17 15.85 -5.48 22.66
CA GLU A 17 16.62 -6.43 21.85
C GLU A 17 16.01 -6.59 20.46
N GLN A 18 14.69 -6.74 20.34
CA GLN A 18 14.03 -6.79 19.04
C GLN A 18 14.28 -5.52 18.21
N MET A 19 14.21 -4.34 18.83
CA MET A 19 14.46 -3.07 18.14
C MET A 19 15.89 -2.94 17.60
N ARG A 20 16.89 -3.64 18.17
CA ARG A 20 18.27 -3.63 17.64
C ARG A 20 18.39 -4.27 16.26
N HIS A 21 17.48 -5.18 15.92
CA HIS A 21 17.53 -5.95 14.67
C HIS A 21 16.62 -5.37 13.58
N ILE A 22 15.75 -4.41 13.91
CA ILE A 22 14.84 -3.80 12.93
C ILE A 22 15.55 -2.63 12.26
N THR A 23 15.69 -2.69 10.94
CA THR A 23 16.23 -1.57 10.16
C THR A 23 15.10 -0.69 9.61
N ALA A 24 15.42 0.58 9.34
CA ALA A 24 14.48 1.48 8.68
C ALA A 24 14.15 1.01 7.25
N GLU A 25 15.09 0.32 6.59
CA GLU A 25 14.91 -0.27 5.27
C GLU A 25 13.87 -1.40 5.28
N ASP A 26 13.92 -2.28 6.29
CA ASP A 26 12.91 -3.34 6.45
C ASP A 26 11.52 -2.75 6.64
N VAL A 27 11.40 -1.72 7.49
CA VAL A 27 10.12 -1.03 7.75
C VAL A 27 9.62 -0.33 6.48
N LEU A 28 10.51 0.30 5.72
CA LEU A 28 10.19 0.92 4.43
C LEU A 28 9.62 -0.10 3.45
N LEU A 29 10.33 -1.22 3.23
CA LEU A 29 9.90 -2.27 2.32
C LEU A 29 8.57 -2.88 2.77
N GLN A 30 8.41 -3.18 4.05
CA GLN A 30 7.16 -3.69 4.61
C GLN A 30 6.00 -2.71 4.44
N SER A 31 6.26 -1.41 4.60
CA SER A 31 5.25 -0.36 4.39
C SER A 31 4.81 -0.29 2.93
N ILE A 32 5.76 -0.37 1.99
CA ILE A 32 5.45 -0.39 0.55
C ILE A 32 4.61 -1.63 0.18
N VAL A 33 5.01 -2.82 0.65
CA VAL A 33 4.23 -4.05 0.43
C VAL A 33 2.80 -3.90 0.98
N THR A 34 2.66 -3.29 2.16
CA THR A 34 1.36 -3.02 2.76
C THR A 34 0.52 -2.07 1.89
N PHE A 35 1.10 -0.98 1.40
CA PHE A 35 0.39 -0.06 0.50
C PHE A 35 -0.03 -0.72 -0.81
N VAL A 36 0.85 -1.52 -1.43
CA VAL A 36 0.55 -2.24 -2.67
C VAL A 36 -0.64 -3.19 -2.48
N ASN A 37 -0.62 -3.98 -1.41
CA ASN A 37 -1.70 -4.92 -1.10
C ASN A 37 -3.01 -4.19 -0.76
N LEU A 38 -2.93 -3.11 0.00
CA LEU A 38 -4.09 -2.29 0.34
C LEU A 38 -4.71 -1.67 -0.91
N ALA A 39 -3.90 -1.09 -1.80
CA ALA A 39 -4.36 -0.53 -3.07
C ALA A 39 -5.07 -1.59 -3.92
N GLY A 40 -4.48 -2.78 -4.07
CA GLY A 40 -5.08 -3.88 -4.81
C GLY A 40 -6.46 -4.28 -4.26
N ARG A 41 -6.59 -4.35 -2.94
CA ARG A 41 -7.87 -4.64 -2.28
C ARG A 41 -8.91 -3.54 -2.51
N ARG A 42 -8.51 -2.28 -2.38
CA ARG A 42 -9.39 -1.11 -2.61
C ARG A 42 -9.78 -0.90 -4.08
N LEU A 43 -9.09 -1.57 -4.99
CA LEU A 43 -9.41 -1.64 -6.41
C LEU A 43 -10.22 -2.89 -6.79
N GLY A 44 -10.57 -3.74 -5.82
CA GLY A 44 -11.29 -4.99 -6.09
C GLY A 44 -10.48 -6.03 -6.88
N LEU A 45 -9.15 -5.87 -6.97
CA LEU A 45 -8.25 -6.88 -7.55
C LEU A 45 -8.12 -8.09 -6.61
N SER A 46 -8.35 -7.86 -5.33
CA SER A 46 -8.50 -8.87 -4.28
C SER A 46 -9.62 -8.44 -3.33
N GLY A 47 -10.34 -9.39 -2.72
CA GLY A 47 -11.45 -9.07 -1.81
C GLY A 47 -12.82 -8.91 -2.49
N SER A 48 -13.79 -8.32 -1.78
CA SER A 48 -15.16 -8.09 -2.26
C SER A 48 -15.27 -6.75 -3.01
N ARG A 49 -16.28 -6.61 -3.89
CA ARG A 49 -16.64 -5.30 -4.47
C ARG A 49 -17.02 -4.27 -3.40
N ASP A 50 -17.45 -4.71 -2.23
CA ASP A 50 -17.80 -3.82 -1.12
C ASP A 50 -16.59 -3.09 -0.53
N ASP A 51 -15.37 -3.59 -0.79
CA ASP A 51 -14.12 -2.98 -0.33
C ASP A 51 -13.61 -1.86 -1.25
N LEU A 52 -14.30 -1.59 -2.37
CA LEU A 52 -13.91 -0.58 -3.37
C LEU A 52 -13.84 0.82 -2.75
N ASP A 53 -12.66 1.44 -2.82
CA ASP A 53 -12.40 2.79 -2.32
C ASP A 53 -11.28 3.44 -3.15
N LEU A 54 -11.67 4.23 -4.15
CA LEU A 54 -10.72 4.91 -5.02
C LEU A 54 -9.87 5.95 -4.27
N ALA A 55 -10.39 6.59 -3.22
CA ALA A 55 -9.61 7.59 -2.49
C ALA A 55 -8.45 6.91 -1.73
N GLN A 56 -8.74 5.79 -1.07
CA GLN A 56 -7.72 5.00 -0.36
C GLN A 56 -6.74 4.33 -1.33
N ALA A 57 -7.22 3.82 -2.48
CA ALA A 57 -6.34 3.27 -3.51
C ALA A 57 -5.36 4.34 -4.05
N ALA A 58 -5.86 5.55 -4.33
CA ALA A 58 -5.02 6.66 -4.81
C ALA A 58 -3.95 7.04 -3.77
N LEU A 59 -4.32 7.13 -2.49
CA LEU A 59 -3.39 7.46 -1.42
C LEU A 59 -2.28 6.40 -1.27
N ALA A 60 -2.63 5.11 -1.39
CA ALA A 60 -1.66 4.02 -1.31
C ALA A 60 -0.72 3.98 -2.53
N ILE A 61 -1.24 4.26 -3.74
CA ILE A 61 -0.44 4.41 -4.96
C ILE A 61 0.53 5.58 -4.83
N GLU A 62 0.05 6.73 -4.33
CA GLU A 62 0.89 7.92 -4.13
C GLU A 62 1.99 7.68 -3.10
N SER A 63 1.64 7.08 -1.96
CA SER A 63 2.60 6.71 -0.91
C SER A 63 3.67 5.79 -1.47
N THR A 64 3.29 4.76 -2.24
CA THR A 64 4.23 3.85 -2.89
C THR A 64 5.16 4.59 -3.86
N ARG A 65 4.60 5.49 -4.68
CA ARG A 65 5.38 6.30 -5.63
C ARG A 65 6.39 7.20 -4.92
N ALA A 66 5.98 7.85 -3.82
CA ALA A 66 6.83 8.75 -3.06
C ALA A 66 7.99 8.03 -2.35
N LEU A 67 7.77 6.77 -1.93
CA LEU A 67 8.77 5.96 -1.25
C LEU A 67 9.71 5.22 -2.21
N LEU A 68 9.31 4.98 -3.46
CA LEU A 68 10.10 4.25 -4.46
C LEU A 68 11.55 4.75 -4.63
N PRO A 69 11.87 6.06 -4.60
CA PRO A 69 13.26 6.53 -4.70
C PRO A 69 14.16 6.15 -3.52
N LEU A 70 13.58 5.70 -2.40
CA LEU A 70 14.30 5.28 -1.19
C LEU A 70 14.55 3.76 -1.17
N VAL A 71 13.98 3.02 -2.10
CA VAL A 71 14.11 1.56 -2.20
C VAL A 71 15.47 1.21 -2.78
N PRO A 72 16.17 0.18 -2.27
CA PRO A 72 17.41 -0.28 -2.87
C PRO A 72 17.20 -0.78 -4.31
N ASP A 73 18.22 -0.59 -5.15
CA ASP A 73 18.16 -0.83 -6.59
C ASP A 73 17.73 -2.27 -6.95
N GLU A 74 18.04 -3.23 -6.09
CA GLU A 74 17.70 -4.65 -6.28
C GLU A 74 16.18 -4.91 -6.19
N GLN A 75 15.46 -4.19 -5.31
CA GLN A 75 14.01 -4.37 -5.14
C GLN A 75 13.17 -3.36 -5.93
N ALA A 76 13.75 -2.24 -6.34
CA ALA A 76 13.06 -1.16 -7.05
C ALA A 76 12.32 -1.60 -8.34
N PRO A 77 12.85 -2.51 -9.19
CA PRO A 77 12.15 -2.96 -10.40
C PRO A 77 10.80 -3.63 -10.10
N SER A 78 10.78 -4.56 -9.14
CA SER A 78 9.57 -5.28 -8.74
C SER A 78 8.49 -4.33 -8.19
N ILE A 79 8.89 -3.37 -7.38
CA ILE A 79 7.97 -2.37 -6.82
C ILE A 79 7.45 -1.43 -7.91
N ARG A 80 8.28 -1.04 -8.87
CA ARG A 80 7.86 -0.21 -10.02
C ARG A 80 6.84 -0.93 -10.90
N ASP A 81 7.03 -2.23 -11.13
CA ASP A 81 6.10 -3.05 -11.90
C ASP A 81 4.74 -3.16 -11.19
N ALA A 82 4.76 -3.44 -9.88
CA ALA A 82 3.54 -3.49 -9.08
C ALA A 82 2.79 -2.13 -9.07
N LEU A 83 3.54 -1.03 -8.88
CA LEU A 83 2.98 0.32 -8.92
C LEU A 83 2.33 0.62 -10.28
N SER A 84 2.97 0.23 -11.38
CA SER A 84 2.44 0.43 -12.73
C SER A 84 1.13 -0.34 -12.95
N GLN A 85 1.06 -1.58 -12.48
CA GLN A 85 -0.16 -2.40 -12.55
C GLN A 85 -1.32 -1.77 -11.75
N LEU A 86 -1.03 -1.28 -10.54
CA LEU A 86 -2.02 -0.59 -9.71
C LEU A 86 -2.54 0.69 -10.37
N GLN A 87 -1.67 1.49 -10.98
CA GLN A 87 -2.06 2.71 -11.69
C GLN A 87 -2.98 2.42 -12.88
N VAL A 88 -2.71 1.34 -13.64
CA VAL A 88 -3.58 0.90 -14.74
C VAL A 88 -4.94 0.45 -14.21
N ALA A 89 -4.98 -0.35 -13.14
CA ALA A 89 -6.23 -0.79 -12.53
C ALA A 89 -7.04 0.40 -11.99
N TYR A 90 -6.39 1.32 -11.28
CA TYR A 90 -7.00 2.56 -10.80
C TYR A 90 -7.64 3.37 -11.92
N ALA A 91 -6.92 3.58 -13.03
CA ALA A 91 -7.45 4.33 -14.17
C ALA A 91 -8.68 3.67 -14.81
N ARG A 92 -8.78 2.33 -14.77
CA ARG A 92 -9.95 1.60 -15.27
C ARG A 92 -11.16 1.82 -14.36
N GLU A 93 -10.99 1.62 -13.05
CA GLU A 93 -12.07 1.80 -12.08
C GLU A 93 -12.54 3.26 -12.00
N ALA A 94 -11.61 4.22 -12.03
CA ALA A 94 -11.93 5.65 -12.04
C ALA A 94 -12.72 6.08 -13.28
N ARG A 95 -12.56 5.39 -14.41
CA ARG A 95 -13.38 5.61 -15.62
C ARG A 95 -14.74 4.93 -15.54
N ALA A 96 -14.81 3.74 -14.94
CA ALA A 96 -16.08 3.02 -14.74
C ALA A 96 -17.05 3.78 -13.82
N GLY A 97 -16.52 4.55 -12.85
CA GLY A 97 -17.30 5.40 -11.95
C GLY A 97 -17.70 6.76 -12.52
N GLN A 98 -17.22 7.16 -13.71
CA GLN A 98 -17.61 8.42 -14.31
C GLN A 98 -18.92 8.26 -15.11
N PRO A 99 -19.94 9.10 -14.87
CA PRO A 99 -21.12 9.11 -15.73
C PRO A 99 -20.69 9.46 -17.16
N ALA A 100 -21.24 8.74 -18.14
CA ALA A 100 -20.97 9.02 -19.54
C ALA A 100 -21.30 10.50 -19.84
N PRO A 101 -20.48 11.18 -20.67
CA PRO A 101 -20.79 12.55 -21.07
C PRO A 101 -22.18 12.58 -21.71
N ALA A 102 -23.01 13.52 -21.26
CA ALA A 102 -24.35 13.69 -21.80
C ALA A 102 -24.24 13.88 -23.34
N PRO A 103 -25.08 13.21 -24.14
CA PRO A 103 -25.06 13.39 -25.59
C PRO A 103 -25.26 14.88 -25.92
N GLY A 104 -24.25 15.51 -26.52
CA GLY A 104 -24.31 16.91 -26.97
C GLY A 104 -23.59 17.96 -26.11
N ALA A 105 -22.83 17.56 -25.08
CA ALA A 105 -21.97 18.52 -24.38
C ALA A 105 -20.82 18.98 -25.30
N PRO A 106 -20.64 20.30 -25.55
CA PRO A 106 -19.53 20.80 -26.33
C PRO A 106 -18.19 20.54 -25.60
N PRO A 107 -17.08 20.30 -26.31
CA PRO A 107 -15.78 20.15 -25.68
C PRO A 107 -15.41 21.44 -24.94
N THR A 108 -15.08 21.32 -23.66
CA THR A 108 -14.54 22.43 -22.86
C THR A 108 -13.16 22.82 -23.42
N PRO A 109 -12.87 24.13 -23.57
CA PRO A 109 -11.58 24.63 -24.08
C PRO A 109 -10.42 24.39 -23.11
#